data_AF-A0A0L1J4S2-F1
#
_entry.id   AF-A0A0L1J4S2-F1
#
_cell.length_a   1.000
_cell.length_b   1.000
_cell.length_c   1.000
_cell.angle_alpha   90.00
_cell.angle_beta   90.00
_cell.angle_gamma   90.00
#
_symmetry.space_group_name_H-M   'P 1'
#
loop_
_entity.id
_entity.type
_entity.pdbx_description
1 polymer ?
#
loop_
_entity_poly.entity_id
_entity_poly.type
_entity_poly.pdbx_seq_one_letter_code
_entity_poly.pdbx_strand_id
1 'polypeptide(L)'
;LPCSQKIKLENEKKTGVWGRVSRPPSRGLLGAPFISMLFLVPSLNSPVPDIKWLFNRGYIKMVLIPILFSIFAVSLCRSIPRSGPLSSAYTQATDLKIHDPTVINVNGIYYAYGVGEHIVIHQASDLAGPWRQIGSVLDQDSIIPKGDRAKPWAPTTIEVNGIFYCYYSVSNAGCRDSAIGVATSQTPGPGGWTDHGAIIQSGTGQGSEEHPFNEVNAIDPAVLVTDDQGLLIFGSYWSGIWQVPLNEDLCSVGNTTGSNAHHLAKHPQPEQVKSPNQNPNPLCRDSSGRRPVEGAYISYHAPYYYLWLSWGQCCDYDPNNLPPSGEEYSIRVGRSESPHGPFVDKQGKELVEGGGELIYGSNNDVYAPGGQGVLTGETGDILYYHYCESHFRYPRTSKLTRSVNTTLSYDFWEAQLGYSYLGYIDGWPIVQDAP
;
A
#
# COMPACT_ATOMS: atom_id res chain seq x y z
N LEU A 1 -35.06 -9.37 -6.76
CA LEU A 1 -35.74 -10.61 -7.20
C LEU A 1 -34.66 -11.68 -7.40
N PRO A 2 -34.63 -12.73 -6.58
CA PRO A 2 -34.00 -12.55 -5.28
C PRO A 2 -32.69 -13.33 -5.12
N CYS A 3 -31.65 -12.59 -4.71
CA CYS A 3 -30.55 -13.11 -3.91
C CYS A 3 -31.14 -13.62 -2.59
N SER A 4 -31.48 -14.90 -2.54
CA SER A 4 -32.02 -15.59 -1.36
C SER A 4 -31.79 -17.08 -1.54
N GLN A 5 -30.56 -17.51 -1.32
CA GLN A 5 -30.31 -18.88 -0.88
C GLN A 5 -29.57 -18.78 0.44
N LYS A 6 -30.21 -19.29 1.50
CA LYS A 6 -29.58 -19.50 2.82
C LYS A 6 -28.40 -20.45 2.63
N ILE A 7 -27.18 -19.94 2.74
CA ILE A 7 -25.97 -20.74 2.69
C ILE A 7 -25.80 -21.40 4.05
N LYS A 8 -25.89 -22.74 4.06
CA LYS A 8 -25.61 -23.55 5.25
C LYS A 8 -24.12 -23.91 5.21
N LEU A 9 -23.38 -23.47 6.21
CA LEU A 9 -21.94 -23.72 6.34
C LEU A 9 -21.69 -25.20 6.65
N GLU A 10 -21.21 -25.96 5.66
CA GLU A 10 -20.58 -27.27 5.89
C GLU A 10 -19.07 -27.18 5.60
N ASN A 11 -18.28 -27.72 6.52
CA ASN A 11 -16.82 -27.68 6.50
C ASN A 11 -16.27 -28.77 5.58
N GLU A 12 -15.77 -28.40 4.41
CA GLU A 12 -14.78 -29.21 3.68
C GLU A 12 -13.49 -28.42 3.47
N LYS A 13 -12.39 -28.97 4.02
CA LYS A 13 -11.02 -28.49 3.82
C LYS A 13 -10.51 -28.90 2.44
N LYS A 14 -10.36 -27.96 1.49
CA LYS A 14 -9.40 -28.09 0.37
C LYS A 14 -8.86 -26.72 -0.07
N THR A 15 -7.52 -26.65 -0.10
CA THR A 15 -6.59 -25.83 -0.91
C THR A 15 -6.82 -24.31 -1.02
N GLY A 16 -5.79 -23.56 -0.61
CA GLY A 16 -5.72 -22.10 -0.46
C GLY A 16 -6.44 -21.28 -1.52
N VAL A 17 -7.42 -20.51 -1.06
CA VAL A 17 -8.02 -19.40 -1.78
C VAL A 17 -8.28 -18.26 -0.78
N TRP A 18 -7.90 -17.04 -1.18
CA TRP A 18 -7.73 -15.88 -0.32
C TRP A 18 -9.05 -15.15 -0.09
N GLY A 19 -9.63 -15.41 1.08
CA GLY A 19 -10.80 -14.71 1.59
C GLY A 19 -11.19 -15.12 3.01
N ARG A 20 -10.52 -16.08 3.64
CA ARG A 20 -10.91 -16.57 4.97
C ARG A 20 -9.74 -16.60 5.93
N VAL A 21 -9.85 -15.82 6.99
CA VAL A 21 -8.87 -15.77 8.08
C VAL A 21 -9.47 -16.45 9.30
N SER A 22 -9.03 -17.68 9.60
CA SER A 22 -9.45 -18.42 10.80
C SER A 22 -8.39 -18.37 11.91
N ARG A 23 -8.76 -18.00 13.15
CA ARG A 23 -7.86 -18.00 14.33
C ARG A 23 -7.56 -19.43 14.84
N PRO A 24 -6.31 -19.76 15.20
CA PRO A 24 -6.02 -20.90 16.07
C PRO A 24 -6.29 -20.56 17.55
N PRO A 25 -6.66 -21.56 18.40
CA PRO A 25 -6.99 -21.31 19.80
C PRO A 25 -5.75 -20.91 20.64
N SER A 26 -5.90 -19.87 21.45
CA SER A 26 -4.85 -19.35 22.32
C SER A 26 -4.55 -20.29 23.50
N ARG A 27 -3.26 -20.62 23.70
CA ARG A 27 -2.76 -21.20 24.96
C ARG A 27 -2.06 -20.11 25.75
N GLY A 28 -2.59 -19.78 26.92
CA GLY A 28 -1.98 -18.81 27.85
C GLY A 28 -0.64 -19.31 28.39
N LEU A 29 0.34 -18.41 28.45
CA LEU A 29 1.62 -18.63 29.12
C LEU A 29 1.80 -17.58 30.23
N LEU A 30 1.97 -18.11 31.44
CA LEU A 30 2.26 -17.41 32.70
C LEU A 30 3.65 -16.76 32.66
N GLY A 31 3.75 -15.58 33.28
CA GLY A 31 4.90 -14.69 33.21
C GLY A 31 6.16 -15.09 33.99
N ALA A 32 7.22 -14.32 33.75
CA ALA A 32 8.47 -14.30 34.51
C ALA A 32 8.87 -12.83 34.80
N PRO A 33 9.56 -12.53 35.92
CA PRO A 33 9.71 -11.17 36.43
C PRO A 33 10.93 -10.42 35.87
N PHE A 34 10.79 -9.09 35.79
CA PHE A 34 11.83 -8.12 35.44
C PHE A 34 12.82 -7.87 36.59
N ILE A 35 14.11 -7.80 36.28
CA ILE A 35 15.17 -7.27 37.17
C ILE A 35 15.52 -5.85 36.73
N SER A 36 15.43 -4.90 37.66
CA SER A 36 15.82 -3.49 37.48
C SER A 36 17.31 -3.30 37.82
N MET A 37 18.06 -2.61 36.95
CA MET A 37 19.39 -2.10 37.26
C MET A 37 19.39 -0.57 37.24
N LEU A 38 19.70 0.03 38.40
CA LEU A 38 20.00 1.45 38.55
C LEU A 38 21.36 1.79 37.91
N PHE A 39 21.42 2.86 37.12
CA PHE A 39 22.68 3.50 36.73
C PHE A 39 22.97 4.69 37.66
N LEU A 40 24.15 4.67 38.29
CA LEU A 40 24.79 5.80 38.97
C LEU A 40 25.67 6.55 37.97
N VAL A 41 25.46 7.87 37.83
CA VAL A 41 26.31 8.78 37.05
C VAL A 41 27.30 9.47 38.00
N PRO A 42 28.62 9.45 37.76
CA PRO A 42 29.54 10.36 38.40
C PRO A 42 29.77 11.62 37.55
N SER A 43 29.67 12.77 38.22
CA SER A 43 30.10 14.09 37.79
C SER A 43 31.60 14.12 37.45
N LEU A 44 31.96 14.67 36.29
CA LEU A 44 33.34 14.97 35.88
C LEU A 44 33.57 16.48 35.97
N ASN A 45 34.40 16.88 36.92
CA ASN A 45 35.00 18.22 36.99
C ASN A 45 36.51 18.03 37.26
N SER A 46 37.36 18.27 36.25
CA SER A 46 38.80 18.52 36.40
C SER A 46 39.41 19.11 35.11
N PRO A 47 40.46 19.93 35.19
CA PRO A 47 40.81 20.92 34.17
C PRO A 47 41.78 20.42 33.08
N VAL A 48 41.77 21.14 31.96
CA VAL A 48 42.57 20.95 30.74
C VAL A 48 44.09 21.10 31.01
N PRO A 49 44.98 20.24 30.47
CA PRO A 49 46.42 20.46 30.56
C PRO A 49 47.00 21.38 29.48
N ASP A 50 48.02 22.11 29.91
CA ASP A 50 48.74 23.21 29.24
C ASP A 50 49.65 22.74 28.07
N ILE A 51 49.54 23.43 26.93
CA ILE A 51 50.21 23.14 25.64
C ILE A 51 51.73 23.34 25.69
N LYS A 52 52.28 23.91 26.78
CA LYS A 52 53.72 24.16 26.93
C LYS A 52 54.58 22.93 27.28
N TRP A 53 53.99 21.77 27.53
CA TRP A 53 54.73 20.55 27.86
C TRP A 53 55.33 19.81 26.63
N LEU A 54 54.89 20.13 25.42
CA LEU A 54 55.28 19.40 24.19
C LEU A 54 56.59 19.85 23.54
N PHE A 55 57.28 20.87 24.06
CA PHE A 55 58.38 21.55 23.34
C PHE A 55 59.80 21.22 23.77
N ASN A 56 60.06 20.16 24.54
CA ASN A 56 61.45 19.82 24.86
C ASN A 56 61.76 18.32 24.78
N ARG A 57 62.79 18.02 23.96
CA ARG A 57 63.40 16.71 23.66
C ARG A 57 62.78 15.91 22.49
N GLY A 58 63.25 16.21 21.28
CA GLY A 58 63.78 15.16 20.38
C GLY A 58 62.82 14.25 19.58
N TYR A 59 61.53 14.57 19.40
CA TYR A 59 60.58 13.70 18.69
C TYR A 59 60.35 13.98 17.19
N ILE A 60 61.31 14.62 16.49
CA ILE A 60 61.16 14.91 15.05
C ILE A 60 61.26 13.64 14.17
N LYS A 61 61.71 12.50 14.72
CA LYS A 61 61.80 11.22 13.97
C LYS A 61 60.60 10.28 14.12
N MET A 62 59.59 10.61 14.93
CA MET A 62 58.45 9.72 15.22
C MET A 62 57.10 10.15 14.61
N VAL A 63 57.10 11.12 13.68
CA VAL A 63 55.88 11.57 12.99
C VAL A 63 55.92 11.33 11.49
N LEU A 64 57.09 11.08 10.89
CA LEU A 64 57.23 10.85 9.44
C LEU A 64 57.05 9.38 9.00
N ILE A 65 57.25 8.43 9.91
CA ILE A 65 57.12 6.99 9.60
C ILE A 65 55.65 6.50 9.60
N PRO A 66 54.73 7.00 10.45
CA PRO A 66 53.32 6.58 10.39
C PRO A 66 52.57 7.19 9.18
N ILE A 67 53.00 8.35 8.68
CA ILE A 67 52.35 9.03 7.55
C ILE A 67 52.65 8.33 6.22
N LEU A 68 53.84 7.73 6.07
CA LEU A 68 54.21 6.95 4.88
C LEU A 68 53.57 5.56 4.85
N PHE A 69 53.21 4.96 6.00
CA PHE A 69 52.47 3.70 6.07
C PHE A 69 50.97 3.87 5.77
N SER A 70 50.38 5.04 6.10
CA SER A 70 49.00 5.37 5.71
C SER A 70 48.81 5.62 4.22
N ILE A 71 49.86 5.94 3.46
CA ILE A 71 49.76 6.16 2.00
C ILE A 71 49.89 4.84 1.22
N PHE A 72 50.54 3.81 1.77
CA PHE A 72 50.66 2.50 1.12
C PHE A 72 49.46 1.57 1.38
N ALA A 73 48.77 1.70 2.52
CA ALA A 73 47.55 0.93 2.81
C ALA A 73 46.31 1.38 2.01
N VAL A 74 46.32 2.61 1.46
CA VAL A 74 45.21 3.13 0.64
C VAL A 74 45.31 2.67 -0.83
N SER A 75 46.45 2.12 -1.27
CA SER A 75 46.66 1.76 -2.68
C SER A 75 46.39 0.28 -3.02
N LEU A 76 46.17 -0.60 -2.04
CA LEU A 76 45.83 -2.02 -2.26
C LEU A 76 44.34 -2.37 -2.08
N CYS A 77 43.48 -1.42 -1.73
CA CYS A 77 42.03 -1.57 -1.84
C CYS A 77 41.53 -1.19 -3.25
N ARG A 78 42.10 -1.81 -4.28
CA ARG A 78 41.61 -1.70 -5.67
C ARG A 78 41.62 -3.06 -6.34
N SER A 79 40.64 -3.88 -6.00
CA SER A 79 39.92 -4.81 -6.91
C SER A 79 39.07 -5.79 -6.10
N ILE A 80 38.09 -5.29 -5.35
CA ILE A 80 36.89 -6.09 -5.12
C ILE A 80 36.11 -6.01 -6.45
N PRO A 81 35.78 -7.13 -7.12
CA PRO A 81 34.88 -7.07 -8.26
C PRO A 81 33.58 -6.44 -7.78
N ARG A 82 33.30 -5.24 -8.29
CA ARG A 82 32.03 -4.58 -8.10
C ARG A 82 31.00 -5.45 -8.80
N SER A 83 30.14 -6.09 -8.02
CA SER A 83 28.89 -6.66 -8.51
C SER A 83 28.21 -5.63 -9.43
N GLY A 84 27.57 -6.11 -10.49
CA GLY A 84 26.84 -5.28 -11.45
C GLY A 84 25.78 -4.40 -10.78
N PRO A 85 25.06 -3.56 -11.54
CA PRO A 85 24.01 -2.72 -10.97
C PRO A 85 22.99 -3.62 -10.28
N LEU A 86 22.93 -3.52 -8.95
CA LEU A 86 21.87 -4.10 -8.13
C LEU A 86 20.57 -3.42 -8.58
N SER A 87 19.58 -4.22 -8.97
CA SER A 87 18.16 -3.91 -8.77
C SER A 87 18.02 -3.12 -7.46
N SER A 88 17.22 -2.04 -7.43
CA SER A 88 16.66 -1.53 -6.17
C SER A 88 16.35 -2.73 -5.27
N ALA A 89 17.01 -2.83 -4.11
CA ALA A 89 17.24 -4.11 -3.42
C ALA A 89 15.97 -4.81 -2.88
N TYR A 90 14.78 -4.30 -3.24
CA TYR A 90 13.53 -4.63 -2.59
C TYR A 90 12.31 -4.68 -3.53
N THR A 91 12.35 -4.11 -4.75
CA THR A 91 11.24 -4.27 -5.73
C THR A 91 11.61 -5.27 -6.81
N GLN A 92 10.66 -6.13 -7.14
CA GLN A 92 10.67 -6.99 -8.30
C GLN A 92 9.76 -6.36 -9.35
N ALA A 93 10.34 -5.80 -10.40
CA ALA A 93 9.61 -5.23 -11.52
C ALA A 93 8.99 -6.33 -12.39
N THR A 94 7.77 -6.09 -12.89
CA THR A 94 7.08 -6.98 -13.86
C THR A 94 6.98 -6.31 -15.22
N ASP A 95 6.55 -7.00 -16.28
CA ASP A 95 6.26 -6.37 -17.58
C ASP A 95 4.87 -5.70 -17.65
N LEU A 96 4.10 -5.71 -16.56
CA LEU A 96 2.71 -5.23 -16.54
C LEU A 96 2.63 -3.73 -16.23
N LYS A 97 2.06 -2.96 -17.16
CA LYS A 97 1.60 -1.59 -16.92
C LYS A 97 0.20 -1.62 -16.32
N ILE A 98 0.04 -1.05 -15.13
CA ILE A 98 -1.21 -1.07 -14.37
C ILE A 98 -1.23 0.03 -13.30
N HIS A 99 -2.42 0.51 -12.99
CA HIS A 99 -2.70 1.38 -11.85
C HIS A 99 -3.73 0.71 -10.93
N ASP A 100 -3.59 0.96 -9.63
CA ASP A 100 -4.40 0.38 -8.53
C ASP A 100 -4.69 -1.12 -8.71
N PRO A 101 -3.63 -1.96 -8.76
CA PRO A 101 -3.79 -3.37 -9.03
C PRO A 101 -4.50 -4.06 -7.86
N THR A 102 -5.32 -5.05 -8.17
CA THR A 102 -5.53 -6.20 -7.28
C THR A 102 -5.01 -7.45 -7.95
N VAL A 103 -4.20 -8.22 -7.22
CA VAL A 103 -3.65 -9.48 -7.71
C VAL A 103 -4.21 -10.63 -6.87
N ILE A 104 -4.71 -11.68 -7.55
CA ILE A 104 -5.13 -12.93 -6.92
C ILE A 104 -4.43 -14.12 -7.58
N ASN A 105 -4.25 -15.21 -6.83
CA ASN A 105 -3.80 -16.49 -7.36
C ASN A 105 -4.95 -17.50 -7.31
N VAL A 106 -5.28 -18.09 -8.45
CA VAL A 106 -6.31 -19.12 -8.58
C VAL A 106 -5.67 -20.34 -9.23
N ASN A 107 -5.49 -21.41 -8.45
CA ASN A 107 -4.92 -22.69 -8.90
C ASN A 107 -3.55 -22.54 -9.59
N GLY A 108 -2.68 -21.68 -9.06
CA GLY A 108 -1.33 -21.46 -9.61
C GLY A 108 -1.27 -20.48 -10.78
N ILE A 109 -2.39 -19.87 -11.15
CA ILE A 109 -2.46 -18.80 -12.16
C ILE A 109 -2.75 -17.48 -11.47
N TYR A 110 -1.95 -16.47 -11.78
CA TYR A 110 -2.14 -15.11 -11.29
C TYR A 110 -3.07 -14.33 -12.20
N TYR A 111 -3.98 -13.58 -11.60
CA TYR A 111 -4.85 -12.60 -12.27
C TYR A 111 -4.62 -11.24 -11.64
N ALA A 112 -4.50 -10.20 -12.47
CA ALA A 112 -4.38 -8.82 -12.04
C ALA A 112 -5.52 -7.98 -12.64
N TYR A 113 -6.22 -7.25 -11.78
CA TYR A 113 -7.31 -6.33 -12.12
C TYR A 113 -6.82 -4.92 -11.90
N GLY A 114 -7.08 -3.99 -12.82
CA GLY A 114 -6.62 -2.61 -12.65
C GLY A 114 -7.49 -1.59 -13.38
N VAL A 115 -7.18 -0.32 -13.15
CA VAL A 115 -7.85 0.81 -13.80
C VAL A 115 -7.72 0.70 -15.31
N GLY A 116 -8.82 0.86 -16.02
CA GLY A 116 -8.87 0.79 -17.47
C GLY A 116 -10.30 0.67 -17.98
N GLU A 117 -10.46 0.57 -19.30
CA GLU A 117 -11.78 0.37 -19.92
C GLU A 117 -12.44 -0.88 -19.34
N HIS A 118 -13.58 -0.67 -18.69
CA HIS A 118 -14.41 -1.70 -18.06
C HIS A 118 -13.69 -2.57 -17.01
N ILE A 119 -12.60 -2.05 -16.42
CA ILE A 119 -11.70 -2.74 -15.48
C ILE A 119 -10.94 -3.88 -16.18
N VAL A 120 -9.68 -3.64 -16.51
CA VAL A 120 -8.87 -4.59 -17.31
C VAL A 120 -8.42 -5.79 -16.48
N ILE A 121 -8.45 -6.98 -17.09
CA ILE A 121 -7.99 -8.23 -16.51
C ILE A 121 -6.73 -8.70 -17.25
N HIS A 122 -5.68 -8.96 -16.49
CA HIS A 122 -4.43 -9.56 -16.94
C HIS A 122 -4.23 -10.92 -16.29
N GLN A 123 -3.46 -11.80 -16.95
CA GLN A 123 -3.14 -13.13 -16.47
C GLN A 123 -1.66 -13.45 -16.68
N ALA A 124 -1.07 -14.17 -15.74
CA ALA A 124 0.27 -14.75 -15.84
C ALA A 124 0.36 -16.09 -15.09
N SER A 125 1.29 -16.96 -15.49
CA SER A 125 1.60 -18.19 -14.75
C SER A 125 2.57 -17.98 -13.59
N ASP A 126 3.20 -16.80 -13.53
CA ASP A 126 4.16 -16.39 -12.51
C ASP A 126 3.91 -14.92 -12.20
N LEU A 127 4.07 -14.50 -10.94
CA LEU A 127 3.88 -13.10 -10.52
C LEU A 127 4.84 -12.15 -11.25
N ALA A 128 6.04 -12.63 -11.62
CA ALA A 128 7.01 -11.90 -12.42
C ALA A 128 6.56 -11.70 -13.89
N GLY A 129 5.50 -12.37 -14.33
CA GLY A 129 5.03 -12.37 -15.71
C GLY A 129 5.56 -13.56 -16.54
N PRO A 130 5.50 -13.50 -17.87
CA PRO A 130 4.96 -12.39 -18.65
C PRO A 130 3.45 -12.26 -18.48
N TRP A 131 2.98 -11.03 -18.29
CA TRP A 131 1.56 -10.72 -18.15
C TRP A 131 0.89 -10.51 -19.51
N ARG A 132 -0.38 -10.93 -19.61
CA ARG A 132 -1.20 -10.74 -20.82
C ARG A 132 -2.56 -10.21 -20.45
N GLN A 133 -3.01 -9.14 -21.11
CA GLN A 133 -4.39 -8.71 -21.00
C GLN A 133 -5.29 -9.75 -21.66
N ILE A 134 -6.29 -10.24 -20.93
CA ILE A 134 -7.20 -11.29 -21.39
C ILE A 134 -8.64 -10.80 -21.57
N GLY A 135 -8.99 -9.61 -21.07
CA GLY A 135 -10.30 -9.01 -21.21
C GLY A 135 -10.55 -7.93 -20.15
N SER A 136 -11.82 -7.73 -19.80
CA SER A 136 -12.28 -6.81 -18.76
C SER A 136 -13.28 -7.50 -17.83
N VAL A 137 -13.55 -6.89 -16.67
CA VAL A 137 -14.57 -7.35 -15.71
C VAL A 137 -15.95 -7.06 -16.29
N LEU A 138 -16.23 -5.81 -16.64
CA LEU A 138 -17.53 -5.42 -17.18
C LEU A 138 -17.53 -5.59 -18.71
N ASP A 139 -18.66 -6.03 -19.26
CA ASP A 139 -18.86 -6.14 -20.72
C ASP A 139 -19.33 -4.81 -21.34
N GLN A 140 -19.69 -3.84 -20.50
CA GLN A 140 -20.20 -2.52 -20.85
C GLN A 140 -19.94 -1.53 -19.71
N ASP A 141 -20.28 -0.27 -19.93
CA ASP A 141 -20.21 0.76 -18.89
C ASP A 141 -20.97 0.33 -17.64
N SER A 142 -20.39 0.61 -16.47
CA SER A 142 -21.01 0.37 -15.16
C SER A 142 -22.45 0.89 -15.14
N ILE A 143 -23.37 0.14 -14.54
CA ILE A 143 -24.78 0.56 -14.43
C ILE A 143 -24.99 1.70 -13.44
N ILE A 144 -23.97 2.04 -12.66
CA ILE A 144 -24.01 3.14 -11.69
C ILE A 144 -24.06 4.47 -12.46
N PRO A 145 -25.10 5.31 -12.30
CA PRO A 145 -25.25 6.54 -13.06
C PRO A 145 -24.42 7.69 -12.46
N LYS A 146 -23.12 7.48 -12.27
CA LYS A 146 -22.19 8.42 -11.63
C LYS A 146 -20.77 8.25 -12.17
N GLY A 147 -19.98 9.32 -12.15
CA GLY A 147 -18.55 9.29 -12.46
C GLY A 147 -18.22 8.81 -13.87
N ASP A 148 -16.96 8.44 -14.08
CA ASP A 148 -16.54 7.70 -15.27
C ASP A 148 -17.00 6.24 -15.18
N ARG A 149 -18.06 5.92 -15.92
CA ARG A 149 -18.67 4.58 -15.97
C ARG A 149 -17.92 3.63 -16.91
N ALA A 150 -17.17 4.20 -17.86
CA ALA A 150 -16.42 3.45 -18.87
C ALA A 150 -15.06 3.01 -18.34
N LYS A 151 -14.47 3.76 -17.39
CA LYS A 151 -13.20 3.42 -16.74
C LYS A 151 -13.30 3.46 -15.22
N PRO A 152 -13.94 2.48 -14.57
CA PRO A 152 -13.97 2.40 -13.12
C PRO A 152 -12.56 2.24 -12.50
N TRP A 153 -12.40 2.71 -11.26
CA TRP A 153 -11.10 2.81 -10.58
C TRP A 153 -10.94 1.82 -9.43
N ALA A 154 -9.68 1.59 -9.03
CA ALA A 154 -9.26 0.85 -7.85
C ALA A 154 -10.05 -0.45 -7.60
N PRO A 155 -10.03 -1.40 -8.57
CA PRO A 155 -10.75 -2.65 -8.40
C PRO A 155 -10.14 -3.50 -7.28
N THR A 156 -10.97 -4.00 -6.38
CA THR A 156 -10.60 -5.08 -5.44
C THR A 156 -11.37 -6.34 -5.76
N THR A 157 -10.64 -7.36 -6.20
CA THR A 157 -11.19 -8.69 -6.45
C THR A 157 -10.82 -9.67 -5.34
N ILE A 158 -11.84 -10.34 -4.78
CA ILE A 158 -11.68 -11.45 -3.83
C ILE A 158 -12.46 -12.67 -4.32
N GLU A 159 -12.10 -13.84 -3.79
CA GLU A 159 -12.88 -15.07 -3.96
C GLU A 159 -13.44 -15.50 -2.61
N VAL A 160 -14.71 -15.88 -2.60
CA VAL A 160 -15.38 -16.45 -1.44
C VAL A 160 -16.29 -17.58 -1.91
N ASN A 161 -15.99 -18.81 -1.47
CA ASN A 161 -16.80 -20.02 -1.72
C ASN A 161 -17.09 -20.29 -3.21
N GLY A 162 -16.10 -20.12 -4.07
CA GLY A 162 -16.18 -20.33 -5.52
C GLY A 162 -16.68 -19.12 -6.31
N ILE A 163 -17.08 -18.04 -5.65
CA ILE A 163 -17.61 -16.83 -6.28
C ILE A 163 -16.55 -15.73 -6.21
N PHE A 164 -16.27 -15.10 -7.34
CA PHE A 164 -15.42 -13.93 -7.44
C PHE A 164 -16.25 -12.67 -7.30
N TYR A 165 -15.77 -11.73 -6.48
CA TYR A 165 -16.38 -10.42 -6.26
C TYR A 165 -15.36 -9.35 -6.62
N CYS A 166 -15.68 -8.50 -7.60
CA CYS A 166 -14.85 -7.35 -7.98
C CYS A 166 -15.57 -6.07 -7.56
N TYR A 167 -15.11 -5.47 -6.47
CA TYR A 167 -15.54 -4.15 -6.02
C TYR A 167 -14.79 -3.09 -6.81
N TYR A 168 -15.44 -1.99 -7.15
CA TYR A 168 -14.84 -0.94 -7.98
C TYR A 168 -15.42 0.43 -7.66
N SER A 169 -14.73 1.48 -8.07
CA SER A 169 -15.14 2.86 -7.86
C SER A 169 -15.61 3.52 -9.15
N VAL A 170 -16.65 4.33 -9.10
CA VAL A 170 -16.97 5.32 -10.15
C VAL A 170 -16.92 6.73 -9.55
N SER A 171 -16.10 7.60 -10.14
CA SER A 171 -15.82 8.94 -9.60
C SER A 171 -15.35 9.90 -10.70
N ASN A 172 -15.03 11.13 -10.30
CA ASN A 172 -14.34 12.14 -11.10
C ASN A 172 -13.19 12.72 -10.28
N ALA A 173 -12.07 13.01 -10.93
CA ALA A 173 -10.84 13.37 -10.22
C ALA A 173 -11.03 14.62 -9.35
N GLY A 174 -10.53 14.55 -8.11
CA GLY A 174 -10.64 15.62 -7.13
C GLY A 174 -12.07 15.88 -6.64
N CYS A 175 -12.99 14.90 -6.76
CA CYS A 175 -14.37 15.02 -6.32
C CYS A 175 -14.79 13.87 -5.41
N ARG A 176 -15.60 14.18 -4.39
CA ARG A 176 -16.23 13.17 -3.53
C ARG A 176 -17.66 12.80 -3.91
N ASP A 177 -18.11 13.19 -5.10
CA ASP A 177 -19.35 12.65 -5.67
C ASP A 177 -19.04 11.32 -6.35
N SER A 178 -18.99 10.26 -5.54
CA SER A 178 -18.45 8.95 -5.90
C SER A 178 -19.38 7.82 -5.47
N ALA A 179 -19.13 6.62 -5.98
CA ALA A 179 -19.80 5.40 -5.56
C ALA A 179 -18.87 4.20 -5.67
N ILE A 180 -19.06 3.23 -4.76
CA ILE A 180 -18.49 1.89 -4.87
C ILE A 180 -19.58 0.94 -5.32
N GLY A 181 -19.27 0.15 -6.35
CA GLY A 181 -20.10 -0.97 -6.82
C GLY A 181 -19.41 -2.31 -6.65
N VAL A 182 -20.11 -3.36 -7.04
CA VAL A 182 -19.58 -4.73 -7.04
C VAL A 182 -20.14 -5.52 -8.22
N ALA A 183 -19.26 -6.27 -8.88
CA ALA A 183 -19.62 -7.27 -9.87
C ALA A 183 -19.25 -8.67 -9.38
N THR A 184 -20.02 -9.69 -9.77
CA THR A 184 -19.72 -11.10 -9.39
C THR A 184 -19.58 -12.02 -10.57
N SER A 185 -18.70 -13.02 -10.48
CA SER A 185 -18.47 -14.05 -11.50
C SER A 185 -18.16 -15.42 -10.86
N GLN A 186 -18.37 -16.50 -11.63
CA GLN A 186 -17.96 -17.86 -11.26
C GLN A 186 -16.52 -18.18 -11.69
N THR A 187 -15.89 -17.29 -12.47
CA THR A 187 -14.52 -17.44 -12.96
C THR A 187 -13.75 -16.14 -12.80
N PRO A 188 -12.42 -16.19 -12.57
CA PRO A 188 -11.62 -14.98 -12.42
C PRO A 188 -11.44 -14.20 -13.75
N GLY A 189 -11.63 -14.85 -14.89
CA GLY A 189 -11.49 -14.24 -16.23
C GLY A 189 -12.73 -13.47 -16.72
N PRO A 190 -12.68 -12.93 -17.95
CA PRO A 190 -13.77 -12.16 -18.56
C PRO A 190 -15.00 -13.02 -18.96
N GLY A 191 -16.11 -12.35 -19.28
CA GLY A 191 -17.28 -12.96 -19.93
C GLY A 191 -18.30 -13.65 -19.01
N GLY A 192 -18.19 -13.47 -17.68
CA GLY A 192 -19.07 -14.09 -16.68
C GLY A 192 -19.51 -13.18 -15.55
N TRP A 193 -19.23 -11.88 -15.64
CA TRP A 193 -19.48 -10.92 -14.57
C TRP A 193 -20.88 -10.32 -14.64
N THR A 194 -21.52 -10.19 -13.48
CA THR A 194 -22.79 -9.47 -13.32
C THR A 194 -22.56 -8.24 -12.46
N ASP A 195 -22.81 -7.06 -13.00
CA ASP A 195 -22.78 -5.78 -12.27
C ASP A 195 -24.03 -5.62 -11.38
N HIS A 196 -23.84 -5.42 -10.08
CA HIS A 196 -24.92 -5.24 -9.09
C HIS A 196 -25.19 -3.76 -8.76
N GLY A 197 -24.43 -2.83 -9.35
CA GLY A 197 -24.56 -1.41 -9.11
C GLY A 197 -23.95 -0.95 -7.79
N ALA A 198 -24.34 0.23 -7.35
CA ALA A 198 -23.74 0.89 -6.20
C ALA A 198 -24.19 0.27 -4.87
N ILE A 199 -23.24 0.01 -3.98
CA ILE A 199 -23.48 -0.49 -2.61
C ILE A 199 -23.31 0.62 -1.56
N ILE A 200 -22.45 1.61 -1.81
CA ILE A 200 -22.30 2.85 -1.03
C ILE A 200 -22.00 4.03 -1.95
N GLN A 201 -22.34 5.24 -1.50
CA GLN A 201 -22.17 6.47 -2.29
C GLN A 201 -21.83 7.66 -1.37
N SER A 202 -21.02 8.59 -1.86
CA SER A 202 -20.79 9.90 -1.24
C SER A 202 -21.20 11.01 -2.20
N GLY A 203 -21.52 12.20 -1.67
CA GLY A 203 -22.01 13.31 -2.47
C GLY A 203 -23.50 13.17 -2.80
N THR A 204 -23.84 12.76 -4.03
CA THR A 204 -25.23 12.56 -4.45
C THR A 204 -25.68 11.10 -4.37
N GLY A 205 -26.98 10.85 -4.37
CA GLY A 205 -27.55 9.49 -4.37
C GLY A 205 -28.08 9.04 -3.02
N GLN A 206 -28.58 7.81 -2.97
CA GLN A 206 -29.19 7.28 -1.74
C GLN A 206 -28.12 6.99 -0.68
N GLY A 207 -28.35 7.49 0.55
CA GLY A 207 -27.48 7.26 1.70
C GLY A 207 -26.26 8.18 1.79
N SER A 208 -26.00 9.02 0.79
CA SER A 208 -24.79 9.87 0.76
C SER A 208 -24.79 11.00 1.78
N GLU A 209 -25.95 11.36 2.34
CA GLU A 209 -26.11 12.38 3.38
C GLU A 209 -25.92 11.82 4.80
N GLU A 210 -25.87 10.49 4.95
CA GLU A 210 -25.67 9.84 6.23
C GLU A 210 -24.18 9.79 6.59
N HIS A 211 -23.86 9.87 7.87
CA HIS A 211 -22.48 9.64 8.32
C HIS A 211 -22.09 8.16 8.17
N PRO A 212 -20.88 7.83 7.66
CA PRO A 212 -19.77 8.74 7.33
C PRO A 212 -19.75 9.24 5.87
N PHE A 213 -20.71 8.83 5.05
CA PHE A 213 -20.78 9.12 3.60
C PHE A 213 -20.87 10.62 3.26
N ASN A 214 -21.39 11.42 4.19
CA ASN A 214 -21.47 12.87 4.07
C ASN A 214 -20.11 13.58 4.20
N GLU A 215 -19.06 12.91 4.69
CA GLU A 215 -17.73 13.48 4.89
C GLU A 215 -16.58 12.70 4.24
N VAL A 216 -16.78 11.43 3.86
CA VAL A 216 -15.78 10.61 3.15
C VAL A 216 -15.96 10.68 1.62
N ASN A 217 -14.93 10.28 0.88
CA ASN A 217 -15.03 9.94 -0.53
C ASN A 217 -15.22 8.42 -0.70
N ALA A 218 -16.34 7.98 -1.28
CA ALA A 218 -16.65 6.56 -1.48
C ALA A 218 -15.94 5.99 -2.71
N ILE A 219 -14.61 5.82 -2.61
CA ILE A 219 -13.74 5.13 -3.59
C ILE A 219 -12.72 4.24 -2.86
N ASP A 220 -11.89 3.54 -3.62
CA ASP A 220 -10.81 2.66 -3.17
C ASP A 220 -11.30 1.53 -2.24
N PRO A 221 -12.25 0.70 -2.71
CA PRO A 221 -12.76 -0.39 -1.91
C PRO A 221 -11.67 -1.43 -1.67
N ALA A 222 -11.61 -1.95 -0.45
CA ALA A 222 -11.00 -3.22 -0.11
C ALA A 222 -11.95 -4.03 0.77
N VAL A 223 -11.83 -5.36 0.75
CA VAL A 223 -12.72 -6.23 1.51
C VAL A 223 -11.95 -7.23 2.34
N LEU A 224 -12.31 -7.30 3.61
CA LEU A 224 -11.84 -8.31 4.55
C LEU A 224 -13.03 -9.17 4.97
N VAL A 225 -12.97 -10.47 4.69
CA VAL A 225 -13.96 -11.43 5.20
C VAL A 225 -13.38 -12.13 6.43
N THR A 226 -14.03 -11.92 7.56
CA THR A 226 -13.70 -12.56 8.84
C THR A 226 -14.58 -13.79 9.06
N ASP A 227 -14.34 -14.53 10.15
CA ASP A 227 -15.21 -15.64 10.53
C ASP A 227 -16.66 -15.19 10.83
N ASP A 228 -16.84 -13.93 11.25
CA ASP A 228 -18.14 -13.40 11.69
C ASP A 228 -18.86 -12.59 10.60
N GLN A 229 -18.12 -11.81 9.80
CA GLN A 229 -18.70 -10.84 8.87
C GLN A 229 -17.70 -10.39 7.77
N GLY A 230 -18.23 -9.99 6.61
CA GLY A 230 -17.49 -9.24 5.59
C GLY A 230 -17.42 -7.74 5.92
N LEU A 231 -16.25 -7.13 5.75
CA LEU A 231 -16.01 -5.73 6.05
C LEU A 231 -15.56 -5.02 4.78
N LEU A 232 -16.24 -3.94 4.43
CA LEU A 232 -15.84 -3.04 3.36
C LEU A 232 -14.99 -1.91 3.96
N ILE A 233 -13.75 -1.81 3.51
CA ILE A 233 -12.82 -0.73 3.81
C ILE A 233 -12.78 0.17 2.58
N PHE A 234 -12.79 1.49 2.76
CA PHE A 234 -12.80 2.44 1.65
C PHE A 234 -12.39 3.83 2.14
N GLY A 235 -12.16 4.74 1.20
CA GLY A 235 -11.87 6.13 1.50
C GLY A 235 -10.64 6.63 0.77
N SER A 236 -10.72 7.87 0.34
CA SER A 236 -9.63 8.61 -0.27
C SER A 236 -9.76 10.06 0.13
N TYR A 237 -8.70 10.62 0.70
CA TYR A 237 -8.67 12.01 1.15
C TYR A 237 -9.76 12.34 2.18
N TRP A 238 -10.31 13.57 2.19
CA TRP A 238 -11.38 14.04 3.08
C TRP A 238 -11.27 13.58 4.54
N SER A 239 -12.26 12.85 5.07
CA SER A 239 -12.24 12.36 6.45
C SER A 239 -11.16 11.30 6.68
N GLY A 240 -10.73 10.59 5.63
CA GLY A 240 -9.77 9.49 5.69
C GLY A 240 -10.41 8.15 5.31
N ILE A 241 -9.90 7.09 5.93
CA ILE A 241 -10.28 5.70 5.66
C ILE A 241 -11.36 5.25 6.64
N TRP A 242 -12.40 4.62 6.11
CA TRP A 242 -13.53 4.10 6.86
C TRP A 242 -13.76 2.62 6.59
N GLN A 243 -14.44 1.97 7.53
CA GLN A 243 -14.89 0.60 7.41
C GLN A 243 -16.35 0.47 7.83
N VAL A 244 -17.12 -0.28 7.05
CA VAL A 244 -18.53 -0.60 7.30
C VAL A 244 -18.80 -2.08 7.10
N PRO A 245 -19.82 -2.65 7.76
CA PRO A 245 -20.20 -4.04 7.56
C PRO A 245 -20.81 -4.31 6.18
N LEU A 246 -20.45 -5.44 5.59
CA LEU A 246 -21.18 -6.07 4.50
C LEU A 246 -22.20 -7.07 5.05
N ASN A 247 -23.29 -7.28 4.30
CA ASN A 247 -24.19 -8.40 4.53
C ASN A 247 -23.58 -9.71 4.01
N GLU A 248 -24.18 -10.84 4.36
CA GLU A 248 -23.70 -12.18 3.97
C GLU A 248 -23.60 -12.38 2.45
N ASP A 249 -24.37 -11.62 1.66
CA ASP A 249 -24.32 -11.68 0.20
C ASP A 249 -23.06 -11.06 -0.40
N LEU A 250 -22.29 -10.28 0.39
CA LEU A 250 -21.15 -9.50 -0.06
C LEU A 250 -21.47 -8.58 -1.26
N CYS A 251 -22.74 -8.24 -1.45
CA CYS A 251 -23.23 -7.35 -2.50
C CYS A 251 -24.09 -6.22 -1.95
N SER A 252 -24.23 -6.13 -0.64
CA SER A 252 -24.91 -5.03 0.04
C SER A 252 -24.25 -4.75 1.40
N VAL A 253 -24.37 -3.51 1.86
CA VAL A 253 -23.90 -3.11 3.20
C VAL A 253 -24.95 -3.37 4.27
N GLY A 254 -24.49 -3.69 5.47
CA GLY A 254 -25.30 -3.80 6.67
C GLY A 254 -25.69 -2.42 7.24
N ASN A 255 -25.96 -2.36 8.55
CA ASN A 255 -26.18 -1.08 9.22
C ASN A 255 -24.86 -0.32 9.30
N THR A 256 -24.75 0.81 8.59
CA THR A 256 -23.54 1.64 8.50
C THR A 256 -23.52 2.84 9.46
N THR A 257 -24.43 2.89 10.43
CA THR A 257 -24.55 4.03 11.35
C THR A 257 -23.91 3.76 12.72
N GLY A 258 -23.55 4.83 13.41
CA GLY A 258 -23.06 4.78 14.78
C GLY A 258 -21.80 3.91 14.94
N SER A 259 -21.83 2.96 15.87
CA SER A 259 -20.68 2.11 16.20
C SER A 259 -20.31 1.08 15.13
N ASN A 260 -21.10 0.96 14.06
CA ASN A 260 -20.81 0.03 12.96
C ASN A 260 -19.97 0.65 11.84
N ALA A 261 -19.79 1.99 11.85
CA ALA A 261 -18.87 2.67 10.97
C ALA A 261 -17.60 3.01 11.75
N HIS A 262 -16.47 2.40 11.36
CA HIS A 262 -15.20 2.57 12.02
C HIS A 262 -14.30 3.50 11.21
N HIS A 263 -13.89 4.61 11.81
CA HIS A 263 -12.85 5.46 11.24
C HIS A 263 -11.50 4.81 11.50
N LEU A 264 -10.76 4.47 10.45
CA LEU A 264 -9.57 3.63 10.56
C LEU A 264 -8.25 4.40 10.45
N ALA A 265 -8.20 5.44 9.61
CA ALA A 265 -6.98 6.23 9.42
C ALA A 265 -7.27 7.62 8.86
N LYS A 266 -6.42 8.60 9.19
CA LYS A 266 -6.55 9.97 8.69
C LYS A 266 -5.19 10.66 8.57
N HIS A 267 -4.99 11.36 7.46
CA HIS A 267 -3.82 12.21 7.30
C HIS A 267 -3.92 13.47 8.19
N PRO A 268 -2.90 13.81 9.00
CA PRO A 268 -3.02 14.88 9.98
C PRO A 268 -3.03 16.28 9.34
N GLN A 269 -2.30 16.46 8.24
CA GLN A 269 -2.18 17.76 7.57
C GLN A 269 -3.10 17.88 6.36
N PRO A 270 -3.80 19.02 6.17
CA PRO A 270 -4.34 19.38 4.88
C PRO A 270 -3.20 19.81 3.94
N GLU A 271 -3.13 19.24 2.75
CA GLU A 271 -2.19 19.60 1.68
C GLU A 271 -2.30 21.10 1.34
N GLN A 272 -1.16 21.75 1.09
CA GLN A 272 -1.09 23.16 0.71
C GLN A 272 -1.55 23.33 -0.75
N VAL A 273 -2.59 24.14 -0.96
CA VAL A 273 -3.07 24.41 -2.31
C VAL A 273 -2.27 25.51 -2.99
N LYS A 274 -1.64 25.15 -4.12
CA LYS A 274 -1.00 26.11 -5.03
C LYS A 274 -2.02 26.81 -5.95
N SER A 275 -3.18 26.21 -6.23
CA SER A 275 -4.28 26.85 -7.00
C SER A 275 -5.66 26.22 -6.71
N PRO A 276 -6.72 27.02 -6.48
CA PRO A 276 -8.06 26.49 -6.22
C PRO A 276 -8.66 25.77 -7.44
N ASN A 277 -9.22 24.58 -7.24
CA ASN A 277 -9.92 23.83 -8.29
C ASN A 277 -11.06 24.69 -8.88
N GLN A 278 -11.09 24.85 -10.20
CA GLN A 278 -12.11 25.64 -10.91
C GLN A 278 -13.37 24.81 -11.26
N ASN A 279 -13.49 23.57 -10.83
CA ASN A 279 -14.66 22.71 -11.10
C ASN A 279 -15.95 23.29 -10.47
N PRO A 280 -17.02 23.58 -11.22
CA PRO A 280 -18.22 24.23 -10.68
C PRO A 280 -18.95 23.43 -9.59
N ASN A 281 -18.73 22.12 -9.48
CA ASN A 281 -19.33 21.30 -8.44
C ASN A 281 -18.64 21.56 -7.08
N PRO A 282 -19.38 22.03 -6.04
CA PRO A 282 -18.81 22.30 -4.72
C PRO A 282 -18.20 21.06 -4.05
N LEU A 283 -18.70 19.86 -4.35
CA LEU A 283 -18.15 18.59 -3.86
C LEU A 283 -16.74 18.30 -4.41
N CYS A 284 -16.34 18.97 -5.49
CA CYS A 284 -15.00 18.87 -6.06
C CYS A 284 -14.06 20.01 -5.64
N ARG A 285 -14.54 20.95 -4.82
CA ARG A 285 -13.76 22.07 -4.26
C ARG A 285 -13.69 22.06 -2.73
N ASP A 286 -14.21 21.01 -2.12
CA ASP A 286 -14.31 20.88 -0.68
C ASP A 286 -12.93 20.98 -0.02
N SER A 287 -12.74 22.01 0.81
CA SER A 287 -11.46 22.30 1.44
C SER A 287 -11.08 21.30 2.52
N SER A 288 -12.02 20.49 3.01
CA SER A 288 -11.75 19.38 3.93
C SER A 288 -11.03 18.21 3.23
N GLY A 289 -11.13 18.13 1.90
CA GLY A 289 -10.66 17.05 1.03
C GLY A 289 -9.16 16.94 0.81
N ARG A 290 -8.31 17.54 1.64
CA ARG A 290 -6.86 17.68 1.34
C ARG A 290 -5.99 16.79 2.19
N ARG A 291 -6.41 15.58 2.48
CA ARG A 291 -5.74 14.71 3.45
C ARG A 291 -5.17 13.49 2.73
N PRO A 292 -3.96 13.54 2.14
CA PRO A 292 -3.47 12.53 1.19
C PRO A 292 -3.23 11.16 1.86
N VAL A 293 -4.31 10.40 2.03
CA VAL A 293 -4.36 9.01 2.49
C VAL A 293 -5.51 8.32 1.76
N GLU A 294 -5.23 7.18 1.14
CA GLU A 294 -6.18 6.43 0.32
C GLU A 294 -5.68 4.99 0.08
N GLY A 295 -6.29 4.25 -0.86
CA GLY A 295 -5.81 2.94 -1.29
C GLY A 295 -5.66 1.94 -0.14
N ALA A 296 -6.62 1.91 0.77
CA ALA A 296 -6.52 1.10 1.99
C ALA A 296 -6.67 -0.39 1.71
N TYR A 297 -5.91 -1.24 2.42
CA TYR A 297 -6.04 -2.70 2.35
C TYR A 297 -5.81 -3.30 3.74
N ILE A 298 -6.52 -4.38 4.11
CA ILE A 298 -6.25 -5.10 5.36
C ILE A 298 -5.76 -6.52 5.06
N SER A 299 -4.58 -6.86 5.60
CA SER A 299 -4.10 -8.23 5.68
C SER A 299 -4.08 -8.73 7.12
N TYR A 300 -4.02 -10.05 7.30
CA TYR A 300 -3.86 -10.66 8.62
C TYR A 300 -2.60 -11.51 8.67
N HIS A 301 -1.76 -11.25 9.66
CA HIS A 301 -0.61 -12.08 10.00
C HIS A 301 -0.58 -12.23 11.52
N ALA A 302 -0.78 -13.45 12.02
CA ALA A 302 -1.06 -13.67 13.42
C ALA A 302 0.03 -13.05 14.34
N PRO A 303 -0.37 -12.33 15.41
CA PRO A 303 -1.73 -12.16 15.91
C PRO A 303 -2.49 -10.92 15.38
N TYR A 304 -1.94 -10.17 14.42
CA TYR A 304 -2.42 -8.83 14.07
C TYR A 304 -3.11 -8.76 12.71
N TYR A 305 -4.08 -7.86 12.62
CA TYR A 305 -4.53 -7.23 11.39
C TYR A 305 -3.64 -6.04 11.07
N TYR A 306 -3.27 -5.88 9.81
CA TYR A 306 -2.44 -4.78 9.31
C TYR A 306 -3.26 -3.94 8.34
N LEU A 307 -3.50 -2.68 8.69
CA LEU A 307 -4.09 -1.70 7.79
C LEU A 307 -2.98 -1.02 7.00
N TRP A 308 -2.92 -1.35 5.72
CA TRP A 308 -2.03 -0.77 4.73
C TRP A 308 -2.69 0.47 4.12
N LEU A 309 -1.88 1.50 3.90
CA LEU A 309 -2.32 2.78 3.38
C LEU A 309 -1.36 3.25 2.30
N SER A 310 -1.92 3.77 1.22
CA SER A 310 -1.17 4.69 0.38
C SER A 310 -1.24 6.09 0.99
N TRP A 311 -0.06 6.68 1.21
CA TRP A 311 0.12 7.93 1.92
C TRP A 311 0.91 8.92 1.08
N GLY A 312 0.42 10.14 0.96
CA GLY A 312 1.02 11.18 0.11
C GLY A 312 0.27 11.35 -1.21
N GLN A 313 0.80 12.18 -2.08
CA GLN A 313 0.15 12.59 -3.32
C GLN A 313 0.34 11.54 -4.41
N CYS A 314 -0.76 11.05 -4.95
CA CYS A 314 -0.89 10.45 -6.28
C CYS A 314 -1.73 11.42 -7.13
N CYS A 315 -1.82 11.34 -8.45
CA CYS A 315 -1.05 10.62 -9.45
C CYS A 315 -0.70 11.66 -10.53
N ASP A 316 -0.35 11.23 -11.75
CA ASP A 316 -0.21 12.14 -12.92
C ASP A 316 0.76 13.31 -12.65
N TYR A 317 1.98 12.96 -12.25
CA TYR A 317 2.93 13.97 -11.79
C TYR A 317 3.43 14.83 -12.94
N ASP A 318 3.41 16.15 -12.74
CA ASP A 318 4.18 17.07 -13.59
C ASP A 318 5.68 16.86 -13.30
N PRO A 319 6.49 16.41 -14.27
CA PRO A 319 7.93 16.20 -14.08
C PRO A 319 8.67 17.48 -13.61
N ASN A 320 8.09 18.67 -13.85
CA ASN A 320 8.66 19.95 -13.46
C ASN A 320 8.20 20.44 -12.08
N ASN A 321 7.20 19.78 -11.48
CA ASN A 321 6.59 20.18 -10.21
C ASN A 321 6.14 18.95 -9.40
N LEU A 322 7.08 18.02 -9.21
CA LEU A 322 6.89 16.86 -8.35
C LEU A 322 6.58 17.29 -6.90
N PRO A 323 5.84 16.46 -6.14
CA PRO A 323 5.73 16.62 -4.69
C PRO A 323 7.11 16.72 -4.02
N PRO A 324 7.25 17.51 -2.95
CA PRO A 324 8.44 17.48 -2.12
C PRO A 324 8.74 16.07 -1.61
N SER A 325 10.03 15.74 -1.45
CA SER A 325 10.43 14.40 -0.98
C SER A 325 9.77 14.05 0.36
N GLY A 326 9.09 12.90 0.38
CA GLY A 326 8.30 12.40 1.51
C GLY A 326 6.81 12.77 1.46
N GLU A 327 6.39 13.61 0.51
CA GLU A 327 4.99 13.97 0.26
C GLU A 327 4.42 13.27 -0.98
N GLU A 328 5.25 12.64 -1.80
CA GLU A 328 4.79 11.70 -2.81
C GLU A 328 4.28 10.39 -2.19
N TYR A 329 3.61 9.57 -3.01
CA TYR A 329 3.02 8.31 -2.57
C TYR A 329 4.04 7.38 -1.88
N SER A 330 3.59 6.76 -0.79
CA SER A 330 4.34 5.80 -0.01
C SER A 330 3.39 4.81 0.65
N ILE A 331 3.86 3.60 0.89
CA ILE A 331 3.11 2.55 1.56
C ILE A 331 3.42 2.60 3.05
N ARG A 332 2.37 2.84 3.83
CA ARG A 332 2.42 2.83 5.31
C ARG A 332 1.54 1.75 5.89
N VAL A 333 1.80 1.41 7.15
CA VAL A 333 1.02 0.40 7.88
C VAL A 333 0.79 0.78 9.33
N GLY A 334 -0.35 0.36 9.88
CA GLY A 334 -0.54 0.20 11.32
C GLY A 334 -1.15 -1.16 11.60
N ARG A 335 -1.08 -1.61 12.86
CA ARG A 335 -1.57 -2.94 13.25
C ARG A 335 -2.54 -2.89 14.42
N SER A 336 -3.43 -3.87 14.51
CA SER A 336 -4.38 -4.06 15.60
C SER A 336 -4.66 -5.55 15.83
N GLU A 337 -5.02 -5.94 17.05
CA GLU A 337 -5.51 -7.31 17.33
C GLU A 337 -6.98 -7.51 16.91
N SER A 338 -7.66 -6.41 16.55
CA SER A 338 -9.04 -6.35 16.09
C SER A 338 -9.09 -5.89 14.63
N PRO A 339 -9.96 -6.46 13.78
CA PRO A 339 -10.15 -5.99 12.40
C PRO A 339 -10.75 -4.58 12.32
N HIS A 340 -11.29 -4.08 13.43
CA HIS A 340 -11.91 -2.76 13.58
C HIS A 340 -10.97 -1.70 14.16
N GLY A 341 -9.73 -2.07 14.49
CA GLY A 341 -8.81 -1.20 15.19
C GLY A 341 -9.06 -1.11 16.71
N PRO A 342 -8.49 -0.10 17.39
CA PRO A 342 -7.66 0.96 16.82
C PRO A 342 -6.39 0.37 16.19
N PHE A 343 -6.02 0.88 15.02
CA PHE A 343 -4.75 0.58 14.38
C PHE A 343 -3.71 1.59 14.84
N VAL A 344 -2.55 1.11 15.26
CA VAL A 344 -1.45 1.94 15.77
C VAL A 344 -0.16 1.69 14.99
N ASP A 345 0.74 2.66 14.98
CA ASP A 345 2.11 2.51 14.46
C ASP A 345 3.10 1.97 15.52
N LYS A 346 4.39 1.88 15.16
CA LYS A 346 5.45 1.37 16.03
C LYS A 346 5.64 2.18 17.31
N GLN A 347 5.25 3.45 17.30
CA GLN A 347 5.33 4.35 18.46
C GLN A 347 4.03 4.38 19.26
N GLY A 348 3.02 3.59 18.87
CA GLY A 348 1.73 3.50 19.54
C GLY A 348 0.78 4.64 19.17
N LYS A 349 1.08 5.44 18.14
CA LYS A 349 0.19 6.50 17.68
C LYS A 349 -0.89 5.90 16.79
N GLU A 350 -2.15 6.22 17.08
CA GLU A 350 -3.29 5.74 16.29
C GLU A 350 -3.27 6.33 14.87
N LEU A 351 -3.66 5.52 13.88
CA LEU A 351 -3.73 5.94 12.49
C LEU A 351 -4.78 7.04 12.26
N VAL A 352 -5.85 7.10 13.06
CA VAL A 352 -6.84 8.20 13.02
C VAL A 352 -6.27 9.55 13.48
N GLU A 353 -5.17 9.53 14.21
CA GLU A 353 -4.41 10.72 14.63
C GLU A 353 -3.20 10.99 13.73
N GLY A 354 -3.11 10.29 12.59
CA GLY A 354 -2.02 10.41 11.64
C GLY A 354 -0.74 9.70 12.08
N GLY A 355 -0.87 8.57 12.79
CA GLY A 355 0.19 7.57 12.86
C GLY A 355 0.40 6.86 11.51
N GLY A 356 1.35 5.94 11.47
CA GLY A 356 1.58 5.04 10.34
C GLY A 356 3.06 4.80 10.11
N GLU A 357 3.49 3.54 10.19
CA GLU A 357 4.87 3.14 9.93
C GLU A 357 5.14 3.10 8.43
N LEU A 358 6.18 3.79 7.97
CA LEU A 358 6.63 3.70 6.57
C LEU A 358 7.23 2.32 6.29
N ILE A 359 6.63 1.58 5.35
CA ILE A 359 7.12 0.27 4.92
C ILE A 359 7.89 0.37 3.61
N TYR A 360 7.34 1.12 2.65
CA TYR A 360 7.97 1.25 1.35
C TYR A 360 7.67 2.62 0.75
N GLY A 361 8.65 3.25 0.11
CA GLY A 361 8.52 4.58 -0.47
C GLY A 361 9.51 4.78 -1.61
N SER A 362 9.49 5.99 -2.18
CA SER A 362 10.38 6.34 -3.29
C SER A 362 11.85 6.06 -2.96
N ASN A 363 12.53 5.43 -3.91
CA ASN A 363 13.94 5.09 -3.87
C ASN A 363 14.51 5.17 -5.30
N ASN A 364 15.70 4.60 -5.53
CA ASN A 364 16.44 4.80 -6.79
C ASN A 364 15.60 4.54 -8.03
N ASP A 365 15.01 3.34 -8.12
CA ASP A 365 14.30 2.85 -9.31
C ASP A 365 12.77 2.90 -9.19
N VAL A 366 12.27 3.25 -8.01
CA VAL A 366 10.84 3.28 -7.68
C VAL A 366 10.47 4.67 -7.23
N TYR A 367 9.54 5.32 -7.92
CA TYR A 367 8.93 6.56 -7.47
C TYR A 367 7.47 6.32 -7.13
N ALA A 368 7.04 6.86 -5.99
CA ALA A 368 5.65 6.89 -5.55
C ALA A 368 4.93 5.52 -5.56
N PRO A 369 5.42 4.49 -4.84
CA PRO A 369 4.72 3.21 -4.77
C PRO A 369 3.43 3.32 -3.93
N GLY A 370 2.36 2.67 -4.39
CA GLY A 370 1.10 2.53 -3.66
C GLY A 370 0.02 1.77 -4.45
N GLY A 371 -1.26 2.00 -4.11
CA GLY A 371 -2.37 1.16 -4.57
C GLY A 371 -2.16 -0.32 -4.20
N GLN A 372 -1.65 -0.53 -2.98
CA GLN A 372 -1.05 -1.80 -2.58
C GLN A 372 -2.06 -2.85 -2.12
N GLY A 373 -1.65 -4.11 -2.21
CA GLY A 373 -2.25 -5.21 -1.47
C GLY A 373 -1.21 -6.26 -1.08
N VAL A 374 -1.66 -7.30 -0.37
CA VAL A 374 -0.77 -8.36 0.14
C VAL A 374 -1.26 -9.73 -0.31
N LEU A 375 -0.45 -10.42 -1.10
CA LEU A 375 -0.57 -11.86 -1.31
C LEU A 375 0.05 -12.56 -0.11
N THR A 376 -0.78 -13.15 0.73
CA THR A 376 -0.30 -13.97 1.84
C THR A 376 0.19 -15.32 1.31
N GLY A 377 1.06 -16.03 2.01
CA GLY A 377 1.62 -17.29 1.48
C GLY A 377 2.34 -18.14 2.53
N GLU A 378 2.41 -19.45 2.29
CA GLU A 378 3.09 -20.37 3.23
C GLU A 378 4.58 -20.07 3.39
N THR A 379 5.21 -19.55 2.33
CA THR A 379 6.64 -19.18 2.29
C THR A 379 6.90 -17.73 2.67
N GLY A 380 5.86 -16.98 3.05
CA GLY A 380 5.93 -15.55 3.35
C GLY A 380 4.93 -14.73 2.54
N ASP A 381 4.74 -13.49 2.98
CA ASP A 381 3.79 -12.56 2.38
C ASP A 381 4.49 -11.71 1.31
N ILE A 382 3.75 -11.32 0.27
CA ILE A 382 4.24 -10.50 -0.84
C ILE A 382 3.39 -9.24 -0.91
N LEU A 383 4.03 -8.09 -0.77
CA LEU A 383 3.44 -6.77 -0.98
C LEU A 383 3.50 -6.45 -2.48
N TYR A 384 2.36 -6.25 -3.13
CA TYR A 384 2.29 -5.79 -4.52
C TYR A 384 1.74 -4.35 -4.56
N TYR A 385 2.11 -3.59 -5.59
CA TYR A 385 1.76 -2.18 -5.75
C TYR A 385 2.01 -1.72 -7.19
N HIS A 386 1.43 -0.58 -7.57
CA HIS A 386 1.91 0.16 -8.75
C HIS A 386 2.99 1.16 -8.33
N TYR A 387 3.87 1.54 -9.26
CA TYR A 387 4.84 2.62 -9.08
C TYR A 387 5.24 3.26 -10.42
N CYS A 388 5.80 4.47 -10.38
CA CYS A 388 6.44 5.09 -11.53
C CYS A 388 7.93 4.69 -11.58
N GLU A 389 8.40 4.16 -12.71
CA GLU A 389 9.80 3.75 -12.85
C GLU A 389 10.73 4.97 -12.82
N SER A 390 11.62 5.02 -11.85
CA SER A 390 12.54 6.13 -11.64
C SER A 390 13.94 5.82 -12.18
N HIS A 391 14.39 6.35 -13.31
CA HIS A 391 15.81 6.26 -13.66
C HIS A 391 16.59 7.47 -13.17
N PHE A 392 16.67 7.68 -11.85
CA PHE A 392 17.58 8.70 -11.30
C PHE A 392 19.04 8.19 -11.35
N ARG A 393 19.58 8.06 -12.57
CA ARG A 393 20.96 7.63 -12.80
C ARG A 393 21.89 8.82 -12.57
N TYR A 394 22.54 8.87 -11.40
CA TYR A 394 23.73 9.72 -11.21
C TYR A 394 24.72 9.43 -12.36
N PRO A 395 25.19 10.42 -13.13
CA PRO A 395 26.09 10.16 -14.25
C PRO A 395 27.44 9.67 -13.71
N ARG A 396 27.61 8.35 -13.60
CA ARG A 396 28.93 7.74 -13.45
C ARG A 396 29.55 7.64 -14.83
N THR A 397 30.69 8.31 -14.95
CA THR A 397 31.56 8.32 -16.11
C THR A 397 31.90 6.91 -16.59
N SER A 398 32.13 6.85 -17.91
CA SER A 398 32.70 5.77 -18.73
C SER A 398 31.75 4.70 -19.30
N LYS A 399 31.31 5.01 -20.54
CA LYS A 399 31.15 4.10 -21.71
C LYS A 399 30.87 2.62 -21.40
N LEU A 400 29.60 2.22 -21.50
CA LEU A 400 29.23 1.02 -22.24
C LEU A 400 27.79 1.13 -22.77
N THR A 401 27.67 0.90 -24.07
CA THR A 401 26.46 1.00 -24.90
C THR A 401 25.43 -0.08 -24.59
N ARG A 402 24.31 0.33 -24.01
CA ARG A 402 22.97 -0.21 -24.31
C ARG A 402 21.99 0.95 -24.15
N SER A 403 21.66 1.60 -25.26
CA SER A 403 20.57 2.57 -25.32
C SER A 403 19.25 1.81 -25.18
N VAL A 404 18.83 1.55 -23.95
CA VAL A 404 17.39 1.46 -23.68
C VAL A 404 16.99 2.91 -23.43
N ASN A 405 16.22 3.45 -24.36
CA ASN A 405 15.74 4.82 -24.30
C ASN A 405 14.56 4.88 -23.32
N THR A 406 14.80 4.59 -22.04
CA THR A 406 13.76 4.67 -21.00
C THR A 406 13.78 6.08 -20.42
N THR A 407 12.98 6.95 -21.03
CA THR A 407 12.51 8.17 -20.38
C THR A 407 11.70 7.77 -19.16
N LEU A 408 12.11 8.28 -18.00
CA LEU A 408 11.29 8.41 -16.80
C LEU A 408 9.89 8.88 -17.21
N SER A 409 8.87 8.04 -17.06
CA SER A 409 7.48 8.47 -17.26
C SER A 409 6.79 8.54 -15.91
N TYR A 410 6.22 9.72 -15.66
CA TYR A 410 5.32 9.99 -14.54
C TYR A 410 3.85 9.95 -15.00
N ASP A 411 3.61 9.52 -16.25
CA ASP A 411 2.29 9.41 -16.82
C ASP A 411 1.53 8.31 -16.09
N PHE A 412 0.28 8.60 -15.72
CA PHE A 412 -0.60 7.65 -15.03
C PHE A 412 -0.64 6.26 -15.69
N TRP A 413 -0.64 6.22 -17.03
CA TRP A 413 -0.74 4.98 -17.81
C TRP A 413 0.58 4.21 -17.94
N GLU A 414 1.70 4.78 -17.52
CA GLU A 414 3.02 4.16 -17.56
C GLU A 414 3.43 3.56 -16.21
N ALA A 415 2.59 3.69 -15.18
CA ALA A 415 2.75 3.02 -13.90
C ALA A 415 2.86 1.49 -14.10
N GLN A 416 3.70 0.85 -13.28
CA GLN A 416 4.09 -0.54 -13.44
C GLN A 416 3.78 -1.34 -12.19
N LEU A 417 3.35 -2.60 -12.35
CA LEU A 417 3.23 -3.52 -11.24
C LEU A 417 4.63 -3.89 -10.73
N GLY A 418 4.86 -3.61 -9.46
CA GLY A 418 5.99 -4.09 -8.68
C GLY A 418 5.52 -4.96 -7.52
N TYR A 419 6.41 -5.81 -7.02
CA TYR A 419 6.17 -6.54 -5.79
C TYR A 419 7.42 -6.71 -4.95
N SER A 420 7.24 -6.98 -3.67
CA SER A 420 8.27 -7.05 -2.66
C SER A 420 7.95 -8.17 -1.66
N TYR A 421 8.96 -8.91 -1.22
CA TYR A 421 8.78 -9.92 -0.17
C TYR A 421 8.73 -9.25 1.21
N LEU A 422 7.81 -9.71 2.05
CA LEU A 422 7.65 -9.23 3.42
C LEU A 422 8.25 -10.22 4.42
N GLY A 423 9.07 -9.68 5.32
CA GLY A 423 9.46 -10.31 6.57
C GLY A 423 8.79 -9.62 7.76
N TYR A 424 8.88 -10.21 8.96
CA TYR A 424 8.30 -9.63 10.17
C TYR A 424 9.31 -9.59 11.31
N ILE A 425 9.60 -8.40 11.84
CA ILE A 425 10.44 -8.19 13.02
C ILE A 425 9.56 -7.64 14.14
N ASP A 426 9.49 -8.35 15.27
CA ASP A 426 8.61 -8.00 16.40
C ASP A 426 7.14 -7.78 15.98
N GLY A 427 6.70 -8.56 14.98
CA GLY A 427 5.37 -8.48 14.37
C GLY A 427 5.15 -7.23 13.51
N TRP A 428 6.19 -6.55 13.05
CA TRP A 428 6.08 -5.45 12.09
C TRP A 428 6.59 -5.89 10.73
N PRO A 429 5.84 -5.66 9.65
CA PRO A 429 6.31 -6.00 8.32
C PRO A 429 7.53 -5.16 7.97
N ILE A 430 8.45 -5.77 7.24
CA ILE A 430 9.60 -5.13 6.61
C ILE A 430 9.74 -5.69 5.21
N VAL A 431 10.18 -4.88 4.26
CA VAL A 431 10.58 -5.40 2.96
C VAL A 431 11.93 -6.10 3.09
N GLN A 432 12.07 -7.28 2.48
CA GLN A 432 13.27 -8.11 2.55
C GLN A 432 13.61 -8.75 1.19
N ASP A 433 14.76 -9.42 1.14
CA ASP A 433 15.16 -10.25 -0.01
C ASP A 433 14.19 -11.41 -0.23
N ALA A 434 14.20 -11.96 -1.46
CA ALA A 434 13.47 -13.17 -1.78
C ALA A 434 13.90 -14.33 -0.84
N PRO A 435 12.93 -15.12 -0.33
CA PRO A 435 13.21 -16.23 0.58
C PRO A 435 13.99 -17.40 -0.05
#